data_AF-A0A7W1B965-F1
#
_entry.id   AF-A0A7W1B965-F1
#
_cell.length_a   1.000
_cell.length_b   1.000
_cell.length_c   1.000
_cell.angle_alpha   90.00
_cell.angle_beta   90.00
_cell.angle_gamma   90.00
#
_symmetry.space_group_name_H-M   'P 1'
#
loop_
_entity.id
_entity.type
_entity.pdbx_description
1 polymer ?
#
loop_
_entity_poly.entity_id
_entity_poly.type
_entity_poly.pdbx_seq_one_letter_code
_entity_poly.pdbx_strand_id
1 'polypeptide(L)'
;MAQPNVRDHRKQPPPPPMPAPHLSAPPPREAPPPMREEKREPRRKGFVWLSGHWDWKANKWEWSNGHWERERAKKRWREAKWEQKGPEWVLVDGDWIDADERPRQAPPALREEKSDPRNGFVYVRGKWEWRNGQWEWAEGRYERERTAKMWREGAWEQRGSEWHWVEGAWVDAPRTPTTAPPAYRDEKFENRPGHLWVKGHWEWRNGQYQWIAGRYERERNSKKWVEGRWEQRGTEWAWIAGKWEDTPRYPTQAPPAPQTETQPQKAGFLWVQGRWDWKNGQYQWSPGRYERARTTQRWIDGRWEMKGNRWEWIEGSWGAYPKFPTTPPPANIDETSTRDRMLSAKPGVVWIAGRHTWENGQYVWHPGTAITPPRRGERPVEGRWVRVGDHFEFQGQGWVKDTAPPPPPPTNNPPPPSGPINAPPAPPNEAPQGPPRAGFIWVKGHHEWRANRYDWVSGHWERQKANQTWKDGYWEQRGTVWVYVDGAWR
;
A
#
# COMPACT_ATOMS: atom_id res chain seq x y z
N MET A 1 -35.20 -80.39 -26.64
CA MET A 1 -34.14 -79.45 -26.21
C MET A 1 -32.89 -80.26 -25.87
N ALA A 2 -31.70 -79.70 -26.09
CA ALA A 2 -30.41 -80.36 -26.35
C ALA A 2 -29.84 -81.33 -25.28
N GLN A 3 -29.05 -82.31 -25.74
CA GLN A 3 -28.01 -83.08 -24.99
C GLN A 3 -26.77 -82.19 -24.70
N PRO A 4 -25.67 -82.59 -23.97
CA PRO A 4 -25.18 -83.94 -23.62
C PRO A 4 -24.47 -84.00 -22.21
N ASN A 5 -23.59 -84.92 -21.79
CA ASN A 5 -23.15 -86.26 -22.20
C ASN A 5 -22.62 -86.95 -20.92
N VAL A 6 -22.73 -88.26 -20.88
CA VAL A 6 -22.16 -89.16 -19.88
C VAL A 6 -20.74 -89.57 -20.32
N ARG A 7 -19.77 -89.73 -19.41
CA ARG A 7 -18.95 -90.97 -19.29
C ARG A 7 -17.81 -90.89 -18.27
N ASP A 8 -17.90 -91.81 -17.33
CA ASP A 8 -16.83 -92.41 -16.53
C ASP A 8 -15.84 -93.18 -17.43
N HIS A 9 -14.52 -92.98 -17.24
CA HIS A 9 -13.45 -93.89 -17.68
C HIS A 9 -12.21 -93.80 -16.75
N ARG A 10 -12.06 -94.81 -15.88
CA ARG A 10 -10.91 -95.75 -15.77
C ARG A 10 -9.45 -95.23 -15.86
N LYS A 11 -8.66 -95.73 -14.88
CA LYS A 11 -7.20 -96.01 -14.83
C LYS A 11 -6.27 -94.91 -14.30
N GLN A 12 -5.61 -95.22 -13.17
CA GLN A 12 -4.35 -94.59 -12.79
C GLN A 12 -3.32 -94.77 -13.93
N PRO A 13 -2.62 -93.71 -14.36
CA PRO A 13 -1.49 -93.85 -15.26
C PRO A 13 -0.32 -94.56 -14.54
N PRO A 14 0.55 -95.30 -15.26
CA PRO A 14 1.76 -95.88 -14.66
C PRO A 14 2.69 -94.77 -14.14
N PRO A 15 3.58 -95.05 -13.16
CA PRO A 15 4.57 -94.07 -12.76
C PRO A 15 5.45 -93.69 -13.96
N PRO A 16 5.86 -92.41 -14.08
CA PRO A 16 6.83 -92.03 -15.11
C PRO A 16 8.14 -92.81 -14.89
N PRO A 17 8.89 -93.13 -15.97
CA PRO A 17 10.18 -93.79 -15.81
C PRO A 17 11.08 -92.92 -14.92
N MET A 18 11.86 -93.56 -14.05
CA MET A 18 12.94 -92.88 -13.31
C MET A 18 13.73 -92.03 -14.31
N PRO A 19 14.02 -90.75 -14.04
CA PRO A 19 14.95 -90.03 -14.89
C PRO A 19 16.25 -90.83 -14.90
N ALA A 20 16.71 -91.23 -16.10
CA ALA A 20 18.07 -91.72 -16.29
C ALA A 20 19.02 -90.78 -15.55
N PRO A 21 20.13 -91.28 -14.97
CA PRO A 21 21.09 -90.39 -14.33
C PRO A 21 21.46 -89.34 -15.38
N HIS A 22 21.04 -88.10 -15.13
CA HIS A 22 21.58 -86.96 -15.82
C HIS A 22 23.05 -87.03 -15.45
N LEU A 23 23.85 -87.54 -16.39
CA LEU A 23 25.28 -87.39 -16.38
C LEU A 23 25.48 -85.89 -16.21
N SER A 24 25.69 -85.46 -14.97
CA SER A 24 26.02 -84.08 -14.67
C SER A 24 27.28 -83.85 -15.48
N ALA A 25 27.20 -82.95 -16.46
CA ALA A 25 28.38 -82.60 -17.25
C ALA A 25 29.52 -82.31 -16.27
N PRO A 26 30.76 -82.76 -16.56
CA PRO A 26 31.89 -82.47 -15.68
C PRO A 26 31.90 -80.96 -15.39
N PRO A 27 32.13 -80.56 -14.13
CA PRO A 27 32.00 -79.16 -13.72
C PRO A 27 32.89 -78.27 -14.59
N PRO A 28 32.42 -77.08 -14.98
CA PRO A 28 33.13 -76.22 -15.91
C PRO A 28 34.49 -75.82 -15.32
N ARG A 29 35.54 -75.90 -16.14
CA ARG A 29 36.86 -75.34 -15.79
C ARG A 29 37.03 -73.90 -16.28
N GLU A 30 36.19 -73.49 -17.21
CA GLU A 30 36.09 -72.13 -17.71
C GLU A 30 35.20 -71.30 -16.77
N ALA A 31 35.55 -70.03 -16.54
CA ALA A 31 34.75 -69.16 -15.71
C ALA A 31 33.36 -68.89 -16.33
N PRO A 32 32.31 -68.72 -15.50
CA PRO A 32 31.02 -68.28 -16.00
C PRO A 32 31.15 -66.92 -16.70
N PRO A 33 30.38 -66.66 -17.77
CA PRO A 33 30.36 -65.36 -18.42
C PRO A 33 29.90 -64.28 -17.43
N PRO A 34 30.20 -62.99 -17.68
CA PRO A 34 29.69 -61.91 -16.86
C PRO A 34 28.16 -61.97 -16.73
N MET A 35 27.64 -61.65 -15.54
CA MET A 35 26.20 -61.65 -15.27
C MET A 35 25.49 -60.72 -16.24
N ARG A 36 24.37 -61.17 -16.81
CA ARG A 36 23.56 -60.33 -17.70
C ARG A 36 22.77 -59.32 -16.89
N GLU A 37 22.69 -58.10 -17.39
CA GLU A 37 21.84 -57.07 -16.81
C GLU A 37 20.38 -57.34 -17.18
N GLU A 38 19.60 -57.82 -16.20
CA GLU A 38 18.18 -58.12 -16.40
C GLU A 38 17.32 -56.87 -16.23
N LYS A 39 16.44 -56.61 -17.19
CA LYS A 39 15.43 -55.55 -17.09
C LYS A 39 14.36 -55.97 -16.08
N ARG A 40 14.48 -55.48 -14.85
CA ARG A 40 13.58 -55.81 -13.73
C ARG A 40 12.28 -55.00 -13.83
N GLU A 41 11.13 -55.67 -13.75
CA GLU A 41 9.84 -55.01 -13.52
C GLU A 41 9.75 -54.44 -12.08
N PRO A 42 8.85 -53.47 -11.82
CA PRO A 42 8.65 -52.94 -10.47
C PRO A 42 8.35 -54.04 -9.45
N ARG A 43 8.85 -53.88 -8.23
CA ARG A 43 8.78 -54.90 -7.16
C ARG A 43 7.34 -55.33 -6.87
N ARG A 44 7.09 -56.65 -6.82
CA ARG A 44 5.79 -57.24 -6.47
C ARG A 44 5.67 -57.41 -4.96
N LYS A 45 4.59 -56.89 -4.33
CA LYS A 45 4.35 -57.04 -2.88
C LYS A 45 4.25 -58.53 -2.50
N GLY A 46 5.06 -58.98 -1.54
CA GLY A 46 5.10 -60.37 -1.06
C GLY A 46 5.88 -61.35 -1.94
N PHE A 47 6.69 -60.86 -2.89
CA PHE A 47 7.58 -61.67 -3.72
C PHE A 47 9.00 -61.10 -3.71
N VAL A 48 9.99 -62.00 -3.78
CA VAL A 48 11.41 -61.65 -3.93
C VAL A 48 11.82 -61.99 -5.36
N TRP A 49 12.57 -61.09 -6.01
CA TRP A 49 13.18 -61.37 -7.31
C TRP A 49 14.42 -62.22 -7.09
N LEU A 50 14.43 -63.42 -7.67
CA LEU A 50 15.59 -64.29 -7.77
C LEU A 50 16.29 -63.92 -9.07
N SER A 51 17.52 -63.42 -8.99
CA SER A 51 18.24 -62.98 -10.17
C SER A 51 18.57 -64.17 -11.09
N GLY A 52 18.57 -63.93 -12.40
CA GLY A 52 19.04 -64.94 -13.34
C GLY A 52 20.48 -65.36 -13.07
N HIS A 53 20.83 -66.59 -13.42
CA HIS A 53 22.16 -67.15 -13.26
C HIS A 53 22.55 -67.98 -14.48
N TRP A 54 23.85 -68.18 -14.67
CA TRP A 54 24.37 -69.07 -15.70
C TRP A 54 24.25 -70.53 -15.25
N ASP A 55 23.63 -71.37 -16.06
CA ASP A 55 23.62 -72.83 -15.92
C ASP A 55 24.73 -73.46 -16.78
N TRP A 56 25.34 -74.53 -16.27
CA TRP A 56 26.26 -75.35 -17.07
C TRP A 56 25.54 -76.58 -17.61
N LYS A 57 25.19 -76.56 -18.90
CA LYS A 57 24.46 -77.65 -19.56
C LYS A 57 25.16 -78.04 -20.85
N ALA A 58 25.30 -79.34 -21.10
CA ALA A 58 25.91 -79.88 -22.32
C ALA A 58 27.28 -79.24 -22.69
N ASN A 59 28.16 -79.06 -21.69
CA ASN A 59 29.46 -78.39 -21.82
C ASN A 59 29.42 -76.93 -22.34
N LYS A 60 28.33 -76.20 -22.07
CA LYS A 60 28.18 -74.79 -22.44
C LYS A 60 27.46 -74.00 -21.34
N TRP A 61 27.75 -72.70 -21.29
CA TRP A 61 27.06 -71.73 -20.44
C TRP A 61 25.72 -71.32 -21.06
N GLU A 62 24.62 -71.54 -20.35
CA GLU A 62 23.27 -71.16 -20.75
C GLU A 62 22.66 -70.21 -19.71
N TRP A 63 22.04 -69.10 -20.12
CA TRP A 63 21.47 -68.13 -19.19
C TRP A 63 20.07 -68.56 -18.74
N SER A 64 19.89 -68.75 -17.45
CA SER A 64 18.58 -68.95 -16.83
C SER A 64 18.06 -67.62 -16.31
N ASN A 65 16.95 -67.13 -16.87
CA ASN A 65 16.36 -65.86 -16.49
C ASN A 65 15.87 -65.86 -15.03
N GLY A 66 15.96 -64.69 -14.39
CA GLY A 66 15.39 -64.45 -13.08
C GLY A 66 13.86 -64.56 -13.06
N HIS A 67 13.32 -64.76 -11.87
CA HIS A 67 11.88 -64.89 -11.67
C HIS A 67 11.45 -64.36 -10.30
N TRP A 68 10.15 -64.10 -10.16
CA TRP A 68 9.54 -63.74 -8.87
C TRP A 68 9.15 -65.00 -8.11
N GLU A 69 9.71 -65.17 -6.92
CA GLU A 69 9.34 -66.25 -5.98
C GLU A 69 8.60 -65.67 -4.78
N ARG A 70 7.65 -66.42 -4.20
CA ARG A 70 6.93 -65.95 -3.01
C ARG A 70 7.90 -65.78 -1.85
N GLU A 71 7.78 -64.64 -1.17
CA GLU A 71 8.56 -64.35 0.03
C GLU A 71 8.23 -65.33 1.16
N ARG A 72 9.26 -65.74 1.91
CA ARG A 72 9.11 -66.67 3.03
C ARG A 72 9.36 -65.92 4.35
N ALA A 73 8.45 -66.09 5.31
CA ALA A 73 8.53 -65.42 6.59
C ALA A 73 9.84 -65.76 7.32
N LYS A 74 10.54 -64.74 7.81
CA LYS A 74 11.83 -64.82 8.53
C LYS A 74 12.98 -65.43 7.72
N LYS A 75 12.84 -65.54 6.39
CA LYS A 75 13.87 -66.05 5.50
C LYS A 75 14.24 -65.00 4.47
N ARG A 76 15.51 -64.94 4.08
CA ARG A 76 15.97 -64.13 2.94
C ARG A 76 16.59 -65.03 1.89
N TRP A 77 16.40 -64.69 0.63
CA TRP A 77 17.08 -65.37 -0.46
C TRP A 77 18.54 -64.97 -0.50
N ARG A 78 19.43 -65.96 -0.52
CA ARG A 78 20.84 -65.79 -0.90
C ARG A 78 20.95 -66.21 -2.36
N GLU A 79 21.42 -65.29 -3.21
CA GLU A 79 21.55 -65.54 -4.65
C GLU A 79 22.50 -66.70 -4.92
N ALA A 80 22.18 -67.49 -5.96
CA ALA A 80 23.06 -68.52 -6.46
C ALA A 80 24.35 -67.86 -6.98
N LYS A 81 25.50 -68.47 -6.71
CA LYS A 81 26.80 -67.97 -7.19
C LYS A 81 27.69 -69.12 -7.62
N TRP A 82 28.46 -68.90 -8.68
CA TRP A 82 29.54 -69.80 -9.03
C TRP A 82 30.77 -69.47 -8.18
N GLU A 83 31.32 -70.48 -7.51
CA GLU A 83 32.53 -70.37 -6.69
C GLU A 83 33.60 -71.29 -7.27
N GLN A 84 34.82 -70.75 -7.42
CA GLN A 84 35.95 -71.50 -7.95
C GLN A 84 36.51 -72.43 -6.85
N LYS A 85 36.49 -73.73 -7.08
CA LYS A 85 37.06 -74.76 -6.20
C LYS A 85 38.12 -75.56 -6.95
N GLY A 86 39.38 -75.16 -6.80
CA GLY A 86 40.49 -75.74 -7.56
C GLY A 86 40.38 -75.40 -9.05
N PRO A 87 40.50 -76.37 -9.98
CA PRO A 87 40.36 -76.11 -11.41
C PRO A 87 38.92 -76.03 -11.90
N GLU A 88 37.93 -76.21 -11.02
CA GLU A 88 36.52 -76.36 -11.37
C GLU A 88 35.67 -75.25 -10.73
N TRP A 89 34.65 -74.80 -11.45
CA TRP A 89 33.63 -73.89 -10.95
C TRP A 89 32.44 -74.71 -10.45
N VAL A 90 31.99 -74.40 -9.24
CA VAL A 90 30.85 -75.07 -8.60
C VAL A 90 29.76 -74.05 -8.35
N LEU A 91 28.54 -74.34 -8.83
CA LEU A 91 27.37 -73.54 -8.51
C LEU A 91 27.02 -73.79 -7.05
N VAL A 92 27.11 -72.75 -6.25
CA VAL A 92 26.44 -72.69 -4.95
C VAL A 92 25.04 -72.21 -5.26
N ASP A 93 24.09 -73.15 -5.22
CA ASP A 93 22.67 -72.84 -5.42
C ASP A 93 22.22 -71.75 -4.46
N GLY A 94 21.29 -70.94 -4.94
CA GLY A 94 20.65 -69.97 -4.08
C GLY A 94 19.75 -70.69 -3.08
N ASP A 95 19.71 -70.19 -1.86
CA ASP A 95 18.97 -70.80 -0.78
C ASP A 95 18.29 -69.78 0.12
N TRP A 96 17.22 -70.22 0.76
CA TRP A 96 16.52 -69.45 1.77
C TRP A 96 17.24 -69.60 3.11
N ILE A 97 18.02 -68.59 3.48
CA ILE A 97 18.71 -68.52 4.76
C ILE A 97 17.87 -67.75 5.79
N ASP A 98 18.14 -67.95 7.08
CA ASP A 98 17.50 -67.17 8.13
C ASP A 98 17.81 -65.67 7.92
N ALA A 99 16.75 -64.87 7.91
CA ALA A 99 16.88 -63.43 7.93
C ALA A 99 17.24 -63.00 9.36
N ASP A 100 18.21 -62.09 9.50
CA ASP A 100 18.49 -61.48 10.78
C ASP A 100 17.20 -60.85 11.33
N GLU A 101 16.84 -61.16 12.57
CA GLU A 101 15.61 -60.63 13.18
C GLU A 101 15.68 -59.10 13.32
N ARG A 102 16.89 -58.53 13.36
CA ARG A 102 17.13 -57.09 13.46
C ARG A 102 18.20 -56.61 12.49
N PRO A 103 18.08 -55.38 11.96
CA PRO A 103 19.06 -54.83 11.05
C PRO A 103 20.36 -54.49 11.78
N ARG A 104 21.49 -54.94 11.24
CA ARG A 104 22.82 -54.39 11.57
C ARG A 104 23.23 -53.25 10.66
N GLN A 105 22.60 -53.17 9.49
CA GLN A 105 22.80 -52.11 8.50
C GLN A 105 21.93 -50.91 8.86
N ALA A 106 22.45 -49.70 8.70
CA ALA A 106 21.67 -48.49 8.94
C ALA A 106 20.43 -48.42 8.04
N PRO A 107 19.31 -47.88 8.54
CA PRO A 107 18.15 -47.61 7.70
C PRO A 107 18.52 -46.65 6.57
N PRO A 108 17.94 -46.80 5.37
CA PRO A 108 18.13 -45.85 4.30
C PRO A 108 17.65 -44.45 4.70
N ALA A 109 18.06 -43.43 3.93
CA ALA A 109 17.56 -42.07 4.12
C ALA A 109 16.03 -42.04 4.07
N LEU A 110 15.42 -41.22 4.93
CA LEU A 110 13.98 -41.04 4.96
C LEU A 110 13.49 -40.46 3.63
N ARG A 111 12.35 -40.96 3.15
CA ARG A 111 11.72 -40.44 1.93
C ARG A 111 11.00 -39.12 2.24
N GLU A 112 11.06 -38.19 1.30
CA GLU A 112 10.22 -37.00 1.33
C GLU A 112 8.78 -37.37 0.98
N GLU A 113 7.92 -37.42 1.99
CA GLU A 113 6.49 -37.57 1.80
C GLU A 113 5.83 -36.19 1.75
N LYS A 114 5.18 -35.87 0.63
CA LYS A 114 4.28 -34.72 0.55
C LYS A 114 2.97 -35.11 1.24
N SER A 115 2.70 -34.51 2.39
CA SER A 115 1.43 -34.63 3.09
C SER A 115 0.63 -33.34 2.96
N ASP A 116 -0.66 -33.48 2.71
CA ASP A 116 -1.59 -32.36 2.71
C ASP A 116 -2.02 -32.06 4.16
N PRO A 117 -1.96 -30.81 4.61
CA PRO A 117 -2.46 -30.46 5.94
C PRO A 117 -3.94 -30.84 6.07
N ARG A 118 -4.26 -31.71 7.05
CA ARG A 118 -5.63 -32.16 7.31
C ARG A 118 -6.07 -31.69 8.70
N ASN A 119 -7.11 -30.88 8.74
CA ASN A 119 -7.57 -30.27 10.00
C ASN A 119 -7.96 -31.34 11.04
N GLY A 120 -7.36 -31.27 12.24
CA GLY A 120 -7.60 -32.22 13.33
C GLY A 120 -6.86 -33.55 13.22
N PHE A 121 -5.89 -33.66 12.31
CA PHE A 121 -5.04 -34.84 12.15
C PHE A 121 -3.56 -34.45 12.07
N VAL A 122 -2.71 -35.24 12.72
CA VAL A 122 -1.25 -35.16 12.54
C VAL A 122 -0.85 -36.23 11.53
N TYR A 123 -0.06 -35.84 10.52
CA TYR A 123 0.56 -36.81 9.64
C TYR A 123 1.76 -37.45 10.36
N VAL A 124 1.67 -38.75 10.62
CA VAL A 124 2.79 -39.58 11.09
C VAL A 124 3.53 -40.07 9.87
N ARG A 125 4.79 -39.64 9.75
CA ARG A 125 5.62 -39.97 8.59
C ARG A 125 5.78 -41.48 8.43
N GLY A 126 5.91 -41.92 7.19
CA GLY A 126 6.31 -43.27 6.85
C GLY A 126 7.64 -43.64 7.50
N LYS A 127 7.83 -44.94 7.72
CA LYS A 127 9.02 -45.49 8.37
C LYS A 127 9.61 -46.61 7.53
N TRP A 128 10.93 -46.75 7.60
CA TRP A 128 11.59 -47.98 7.16
C TRP A 128 11.29 -49.09 8.17
N GLU A 129 10.77 -50.21 7.71
CA GLU A 129 10.54 -51.42 8.50
C GLU A 129 11.56 -52.48 8.08
N TRP A 130 12.05 -53.25 9.04
CA TRP A 130 12.92 -54.39 8.77
C TRP A 130 12.08 -55.64 8.58
N ARG A 131 12.03 -56.15 7.35
CA ARG A 131 11.25 -57.34 6.99
C ARG A 131 12.13 -58.29 6.19
N ASN A 132 12.19 -59.54 6.65
CA ASN A 132 12.89 -60.63 5.95
C ASN A 132 14.33 -60.26 5.52
N GLY A 133 15.06 -59.55 6.39
CA GLY A 133 16.45 -59.20 6.16
C GLY A 133 16.67 -58.01 5.22
N GLN A 134 15.62 -57.24 4.92
CA GLN A 134 15.66 -56.07 4.05
C GLN A 134 14.88 -54.90 4.67
N TRP A 135 15.28 -53.68 4.29
CA TRP A 135 14.55 -52.45 4.61
C TRP A 135 13.40 -52.23 3.63
N GLU A 136 12.19 -52.13 4.14
CA GLU A 136 10.98 -51.84 3.36
C GLU A 136 10.31 -50.56 3.84
N TRP A 137 9.87 -49.70 2.91
CA TRP A 137 9.18 -48.47 3.26
C TRP A 137 7.71 -48.77 3.61
N ALA A 138 7.30 -48.42 4.83
CA ALA A 138 5.91 -48.34 5.21
C ALA A 138 5.44 -46.88 5.07
N GLU A 139 4.43 -46.66 4.22
CA GLU A 139 3.85 -45.34 3.96
C GLU A 139 3.32 -44.67 5.23
N GLY A 140 3.43 -43.34 5.29
CA GLY A 140 2.88 -42.55 6.37
C GLY A 140 1.35 -42.58 6.45
N ARG A 141 0.81 -42.12 7.59
CA ARG A 141 -0.64 -42.13 7.86
C ARG A 141 -1.08 -40.91 8.64
N TYR A 142 -2.36 -40.59 8.60
CA TYR A 142 -2.96 -39.58 9.46
C TYR A 142 -3.44 -40.18 10.78
N GLU A 143 -2.93 -39.66 11.89
CA GLU A 143 -3.41 -39.93 13.25
C GLU A 143 -4.29 -38.77 13.72
N ARG A 144 -5.29 -39.06 14.55
CA ARG A 144 -6.17 -38.00 15.08
C ARG A 144 -5.42 -37.14 16.09
N GLU A 145 -5.55 -35.82 15.99
CA GLU A 145 -5.00 -34.89 16.97
C GLU A 145 -5.56 -35.17 18.38
N ARG A 146 -4.73 -34.94 19.39
CA ARG A 146 -5.07 -35.09 20.80
C ARG A 146 -4.84 -33.77 21.53
N THR A 147 -5.83 -33.33 22.29
CA THR A 147 -5.76 -32.07 23.04
C THR A 147 -4.55 -32.06 23.98
N ALA A 148 -3.74 -31.00 23.89
CA ALA A 148 -2.53 -30.79 24.69
C ALA A 148 -1.45 -31.88 24.56
N LYS A 149 -1.50 -32.69 23.49
CA LYS A 149 -0.47 -33.69 23.18
C LYS A 149 0.14 -33.40 21.81
N MET A 150 1.42 -33.70 21.67
CA MET A 150 2.17 -33.61 20.41
C MET A 150 2.69 -35.00 20.03
N TRP A 151 2.66 -35.33 18.74
CA TRP A 151 3.30 -36.56 18.26
C TRP A 151 4.82 -36.35 18.16
N ARG A 152 5.58 -37.16 18.90
CA ARG A 152 7.02 -37.29 18.71
C ARG A 152 7.25 -38.46 17.75
N GLU A 153 7.87 -38.16 16.60
CA GLU A 153 8.16 -39.19 15.60
C GLU A 153 9.03 -40.30 16.18
N GLY A 154 8.73 -41.52 15.75
CA GLY A 154 9.59 -42.67 16.03
C GLY A 154 10.89 -42.56 15.25
N ALA A 155 11.94 -43.19 15.76
CA ALA A 155 13.24 -43.17 15.11
C ALA A 155 13.95 -44.52 15.28
N TRP A 156 14.76 -44.88 14.29
CA TRP A 156 15.72 -45.96 14.45
C TRP A 156 16.93 -45.43 15.23
N GLU A 157 17.21 -46.05 16.37
CA GLU A 157 18.39 -45.79 17.19
C GLU A 157 19.36 -46.97 17.08
N GLN A 158 20.64 -46.66 16.94
CA GLN A 158 21.68 -47.69 16.96
C GLN A 158 22.00 -48.08 18.41
N ARG A 159 21.89 -49.37 18.73
CA ARG A 159 22.22 -49.95 20.05
C ARG A 159 23.23 -51.07 19.86
N GLY A 160 24.50 -50.76 20.12
CA GLY A 160 25.61 -51.67 19.80
C GLY A 160 25.71 -51.88 18.29
N SER A 161 25.65 -53.14 17.85
CA SER A 161 25.70 -53.51 16.43
C SER A 161 24.34 -53.61 15.74
N GLU A 162 23.24 -53.36 16.45
CA GLU A 162 21.87 -53.50 15.94
C GLU A 162 21.14 -52.16 15.93
N TRP A 163 20.23 -52.00 14.98
CA TRP A 163 19.31 -50.88 14.93
C TRP A 163 17.98 -51.28 15.56
N HIS A 164 17.45 -50.40 16.41
CA HIS A 164 16.20 -50.58 17.13
C HIS A 164 15.22 -49.47 16.81
N TRP A 165 13.99 -49.81 16.44
CA TRP A 165 12.94 -48.82 16.28
C TRP A 165 12.42 -48.40 17.65
N VAL A 166 12.60 -47.12 17.97
CA VAL A 166 11.90 -46.46 19.06
C VAL A 166 10.58 -45.96 18.52
N GLU A 167 9.48 -46.54 19.02
CA GLU A 167 8.15 -46.15 18.57
C GLU A 167 7.86 -44.68 18.85
N GLY A 168 7.19 -44.05 17.88
CA GLY A 168 6.66 -42.71 18.06
C GLY A 168 5.61 -42.70 19.16
N ALA A 169 5.49 -41.57 19.84
CA ALA A 169 4.63 -41.46 21.01
C ALA A 169 3.95 -40.10 21.10
N TRP A 170 2.73 -40.10 21.64
CA TRP A 170 2.07 -38.88 22.09
C TRP A 170 2.69 -38.40 23.39
N VAL A 171 3.39 -37.28 23.33
CA VAL A 171 4.00 -36.61 24.48
C VAL A 171 3.20 -35.37 24.87
N ASP A 172 3.41 -34.85 26.07
CA ASP A 172 2.81 -33.57 26.48
C ASP A 172 3.31 -32.45 25.57
N ALA A 173 2.37 -31.69 24.99
CA ALA A 173 2.71 -30.55 24.17
C ALA A 173 3.24 -29.42 25.05
N PRO A 174 4.33 -28.74 24.66
CA PRO A 174 4.77 -27.55 25.37
C PRO A 174 3.68 -26.46 25.28
N ARG A 175 3.46 -25.75 26.39
CA ARG A 175 2.42 -24.72 26.48
C ARG A 175 2.70 -23.53 25.57
N THR A 176 3.97 -23.22 25.34
CA THR A 176 4.45 -22.11 24.51
C THR A 176 5.48 -22.63 23.50
N PRO A 177 5.54 -22.04 22.30
CA PRO A 177 6.56 -22.39 21.32
C PRO A 177 7.91 -21.81 21.70
N THR A 178 8.98 -22.58 21.47
CA THR A 178 10.37 -22.11 21.55
C THR A 178 10.96 -21.78 20.18
N THR A 179 10.33 -22.27 19.11
CA THR A 179 10.68 -21.98 17.72
C THR A 179 9.85 -20.81 17.20
N ALA A 180 10.42 -20.03 16.28
CA ALA A 180 9.70 -18.93 15.64
C ALA A 180 8.49 -19.45 14.84
N PRO A 181 7.39 -18.69 14.78
CA PRO A 181 6.27 -19.02 13.91
C PRO A 181 6.71 -19.04 12.45
N PRO A 182 6.09 -19.88 11.59
CA PRO A 182 6.31 -19.82 10.17
C PRO A 182 5.96 -18.43 9.60
N ALA A 183 6.45 -18.15 8.39
CA ALA A 183 6.03 -16.94 7.68
C ALA A 183 4.50 -16.88 7.53
N TYR A 184 3.93 -15.68 7.58
CA TYR A 184 2.51 -15.48 7.33
C TYR A 184 2.16 -15.93 5.91
N ARG A 185 0.96 -16.49 5.74
CA ARG A 185 0.46 -16.85 4.41
C ARG A 185 -0.11 -15.62 3.71
N ASP A 186 0.11 -15.55 2.39
CA ASP A 186 -0.54 -14.56 1.55
C ASP A 186 -2.02 -14.93 1.39
N GLU A 187 -2.89 -14.12 1.99
CA GLU A 187 -4.33 -14.24 1.85
C GLU A 187 -4.84 -13.17 0.89
N LYS A 188 -5.54 -13.60 -0.17
CA LYS A 188 -6.26 -12.69 -1.05
C LYS A 188 -7.59 -12.32 -0.41
N PHE A 189 -7.83 -11.03 -0.26
CA PHE A 189 -9.09 -10.49 0.23
C PHE A 189 -9.57 -9.34 -0.65
N GLU A 190 -10.84 -9.02 -0.52
CA GLU A 190 -11.49 -7.93 -1.23
C GLU A 190 -11.68 -6.76 -0.28
N ASN A 191 -11.54 -5.54 -0.77
CA ASN A 191 -11.88 -4.39 0.04
C ASN A 191 -13.42 -4.33 0.20
N ARG A 192 -13.91 -4.42 1.44
CA ARG A 192 -15.35 -4.42 1.75
C ARG A 192 -15.72 -3.15 2.50
N PRO A 193 -16.62 -2.30 1.97
CA PRO A 193 -17.02 -1.06 2.65
C PRO A 193 -17.48 -1.30 4.10
N GLY A 194 -16.93 -0.52 5.03
CA GLY A 194 -17.23 -0.60 6.46
C GLY A 194 -16.67 -1.84 7.18
N HIS A 195 -15.82 -2.62 6.52
CA HIS A 195 -15.12 -3.76 7.10
C HIS A 195 -13.61 -3.68 6.85
N LEU A 196 -12.85 -4.03 7.87
CA LEU A 196 -11.42 -4.22 7.80
C LEU A 196 -11.13 -5.72 7.64
N TRP A 197 -10.18 -6.07 6.78
CA TRP A 197 -9.59 -7.40 6.80
C TRP A 197 -8.57 -7.52 7.94
N VAL A 198 -8.86 -8.37 8.92
CA VAL A 198 -7.91 -8.76 9.97
C VAL A 198 -7.12 -9.96 9.45
N LYS A 199 -5.80 -9.81 9.35
CA LYS A 199 -4.92 -10.85 8.78
C LYS A 199 -5.04 -12.15 9.57
N GLY A 200 -4.99 -13.27 8.84
CA GLY A 200 -4.80 -14.59 9.46
C GLY A 200 -3.53 -14.63 10.29
N HIS A 201 -3.46 -15.54 11.25
CA HIS A 201 -2.31 -15.68 12.13
C HIS A 201 -2.05 -17.13 12.49
N TRP A 202 -0.79 -17.42 12.84
CA TRP A 202 -0.43 -18.70 13.43
C TRP A 202 -0.88 -18.74 14.89
N GLU A 203 -1.58 -19.80 15.27
CA GLU A 203 -1.94 -20.09 16.66
C GLU A 203 -1.14 -21.31 17.13
N TRP A 204 -0.65 -21.28 18.37
CA TRP A 204 0.06 -22.41 18.95
C TRP A 204 -0.93 -23.39 19.59
N ARG A 205 -1.08 -24.58 19.00
CA ARG A 205 -1.99 -25.63 19.48
C ARG A 205 -1.31 -26.98 19.39
N ASN A 206 -1.46 -27.80 20.43
CA ASN A 206 -0.98 -29.18 20.45
C ASN A 206 0.52 -29.32 20.09
N GLY A 207 1.33 -28.32 20.44
CA GLY A 207 2.77 -28.30 20.16
C GLY A 207 3.14 -27.92 18.72
N GLN A 208 2.20 -27.38 17.95
CA GLN A 208 2.42 -26.99 16.56
C GLN A 208 1.76 -25.65 16.23
N TYR A 209 2.31 -24.95 15.24
CA TYR A 209 1.70 -23.75 14.67
C TYR A 209 0.59 -24.13 13.69
N GLN A 210 -0.63 -23.71 13.97
CA GLN A 210 -1.80 -23.91 13.12
C GLN A 210 -2.25 -22.57 12.54
N TRP A 211 -2.45 -22.50 11.22
CA TRP A 211 -2.88 -21.27 10.57
C TRP A 211 -4.37 -21.04 10.80
N ILE A 212 -4.70 -19.92 11.42
CA ILE A 212 -6.07 -19.41 11.52
C ILE A 212 -6.26 -18.39 10.42
N ALA A 213 -7.18 -18.69 9.50
CA ALA A 213 -7.46 -17.83 8.36
C ALA A 213 -7.94 -16.43 8.81
N GLY A 214 -7.60 -15.42 8.01
CA GLY A 214 -8.07 -14.06 8.22
C GLY A 214 -9.59 -13.94 8.12
N ARG A 215 -10.10 -12.81 8.61
CA ARG A 215 -11.54 -12.55 8.64
C ARG A 215 -11.84 -11.07 8.44
N TYR A 216 -13.06 -10.79 8.02
CA TYR A 216 -13.59 -9.43 8.04
C TYR A 216 -14.08 -9.07 9.44
N GLU A 217 -13.61 -7.95 9.95
CA GLU A 217 -14.05 -7.34 11.18
C GLU A 217 -14.72 -6.00 10.84
N ARG A 218 -15.81 -5.64 11.51
CA ARG A 218 -16.49 -4.36 11.25
C ARG A 218 -15.60 -3.19 11.67
N GLU A 219 -15.43 -2.20 10.79
CA GLU A 219 -14.71 -0.97 11.14
C GLU A 219 -15.42 -0.24 12.28
N ARG A 220 -14.61 0.35 13.17
CA ARG A 220 -15.11 1.06 14.35
C ARG A 220 -14.73 2.53 14.24
N ASN A 221 -15.71 3.41 14.39
CA ASN A 221 -15.47 4.84 14.36
C ASN A 221 -14.44 5.25 15.42
N SER A 222 -13.43 6.02 15.00
CA SER A 222 -12.37 6.54 15.87
C SER A 222 -11.51 5.46 16.54
N LYS A 223 -11.49 4.23 16.00
CA LYS A 223 -10.55 3.19 16.44
C LYS A 223 -9.79 2.66 15.23
N LYS A 224 -8.51 2.32 15.43
CA LYS A 224 -7.72 1.56 14.45
C LYS A 224 -7.49 0.16 15.00
N TRP A 225 -7.49 -0.83 14.13
CA TRP A 225 -7.04 -2.17 14.50
C TRP A 225 -5.52 -2.21 14.46
N VAL A 226 -4.92 -2.71 15.54
CA VAL A 226 -3.51 -3.05 15.60
C VAL A 226 -3.42 -4.56 15.49
N GLU A 227 -2.75 -5.03 14.44
CA GLU A 227 -2.60 -6.46 14.18
C GLU A 227 -1.91 -7.18 15.33
N GLY A 228 -2.38 -8.40 15.60
CA GLY A 228 -1.71 -9.29 16.52
C GLY A 228 -0.37 -9.74 15.96
N ARG A 229 0.58 -10.03 16.84
CA ARG A 229 1.92 -10.48 16.43
C ARG A 229 2.50 -11.47 17.43
N TRP A 230 3.35 -12.35 16.95
CA TRP A 230 4.25 -13.11 17.80
C TRP A 230 5.46 -12.25 18.19
N GLU A 231 5.80 -12.28 19.46
CA GLU A 231 6.95 -11.58 20.02
C GLU A 231 7.82 -12.57 20.79
N GLN A 232 9.13 -12.55 20.54
CA GLN A 232 10.07 -13.41 21.25
C GLN A 232 10.33 -12.86 22.65
N ARG A 233 10.14 -13.71 23.67
CA ARG A 233 10.35 -13.41 25.10
C ARG A 233 11.30 -14.44 25.68
N GLY A 234 12.60 -14.11 25.70
CA GLY A 234 13.64 -15.06 26.08
C GLY A 234 13.73 -16.21 25.07
N THR A 235 13.54 -17.45 25.54
CA THR A 235 13.53 -18.66 24.71
C THR A 235 12.16 -19.02 24.16
N GLU A 236 11.11 -18.31 24.57
CA GLU A 236 9.73 -18.60 24.18
C GLU A 236 9.19 -17.52 23.25
N TRP A 237 8.18 -17.87 22.46
CA TRP A 237 7.41 -16.94 21.65
C TRP A 237 6.03 -16.76 22.28
N ALA A 238 5.57 -15.51 22.36
CA ALA A 238 4.28 -15.16 22.92
C ALA A 238 3.41 -14.45 21.87
N TRP A 239 2.16 -14.89 21.72
CA TRP A 239 1.19 -14.22 20.87
C TRP A 239 0.62 -12.99 21.60
N ILE A 240 0.87 -11.81 21.03
CA ILE A 240 0.23 -10.57 21.45
C ILE A 240 -1.02 -10.42 20.59
N ALA A 241 -2.18 -10.62 21.20
CA ALA A 241 -3.45 -10.49 20.51
C ALA A 241 -3.63 -9.09 19.91
N GLY A 242 -4.16 -9.05 18.69
CA GLY A 242 -4.54 -7.81 18.04
C GLY A 242 -5.62 -7.09 18.84
N LYS A 243 -5.62 -5.76 18.79
CA LYS A 243 -6.54 -4.94 19.57
C LYS A 243 -7.00 -3.71 18.80
N TRP A 244 -8.20 -3.26 19.14
CA TRP A 244 -8.65 -1.93 18.74
C TRP A 244 -7.98 -0.88 19.64
N GLU A 245 -7.30 0.06 19.03
CA GLU A 245 -6.69 1.21 19.69
C GLU A 245 -7.49 2.47 19.37
N ASP A 246 -7.69 3.33 20.38
CA ASP A 246 -8.34 4.61 20.19
C ASP A 246 -7.49 5.52 19.30
N THR A 247 -8.13 6.10 18.29
CA THR A 247 -7.51 7.14 17.48
C THR A 247 -7.86 8.50 18.06
N PRO A 248 -6.95 9.48 17.97
CA PRO A 248 -7.22 10.81 18.49
C PRO A 248 -8.49 11.38 17.84
N ARG A 249 -9.40 11.88 18.67
CA ARG A 249 -10.71 12.42 18.26
C ARG A 249 -10.58 13.61 17.30
N TYR A 250 -9.45 14.32 17.37
CA TYR A 250 -9.14 15.47 16.53
C TYR A 250 -7.73 15.34 15.95
N PRO A 251 -7.48 15.85 14.74
CA PRO A 251 -6.13 15.95 14.20
C PRO A 251 -5.30 16.96 14.99
N THR A 252 -4.05 16.60 15.26
CA THR A 252 -3.01 17.54 15.74
C THR A 252 -2.11 18.02 14.59
N GLN A 253 -2.03 17.23 13.52
CA GLN A 253 -1.32 17.58 12.29
C GLN A 253 -2.20 18.47 11.40
N ALA A 254 -1.58 19.37 10.64
CA ALA A 254 -2.30 20.20 9.69
C ALA A 254 -2.98 19.35 8.59
N PRO A 255 -4.18 19.74 8.13
CA PRO A 255 -4.84 19.06 7.03
C PRO A 255 -4.02 19.21 5.74
N PRO A 256 -4.07 18.22 4.84
CA PRO A 256 -3.52 18.38 3.50
C PRO A 256 -4.21 19.53 2.76
N ALA A 257 -3.54 20.07 1.73
CA ALA A 257 -4.15 21.06 0.87
C ALA A 257 -5.48 20.53 0.27
N PRO A 258 -6.54 21.35 0.16
CA PRO A 258 -7.76 20.94 -0.51
C PRO A 258 -7.47 20.49 -1.94
N GLN A 259 -8.09 19.40 -2.38
CA GLN A 259 -7.96 18.97 -3.78
C GLN A 259 -8.76 19.92 -4.66
N THR A 260 -8.18 20.38 -5.77
CA THR A 260 -8.91 21.19 -6.76
C THR A 260 -9.90 20.30 -7.50
N GLU A 261 -11.17 20.67 -7.47
CA GLU A 261 -12.24 19.96 -8.16
C GLU A 261 -12.78 20.88 -9.26
N THR A 262 -12.53 20.54 -10.52
CA THR A 262 -13.08 21.30 -11.65
C THR A 262 -14.48 20.78 -11.94
N GLN A 263 -15.49 21.63 -11.74
CA GLN A 263 -16.89 21.26 -11.94
C GLN A 263 -17.60 22.23 -12.88
N PRO A 264 -18.51 21.75 -13.74
CA PRO A 264 -19.25 22.62 -14.65
C PRO A 264 -20.16 23.58 -13.87
N GLN A 265 -20.25 24.84 -14.31
CA GLN A 265 -21.20 25.77 -13.73
C GLN A 265 -22.63 25.30 -14.01
N LYS A 266 -23.44 25.21 -12.95
CA LYS A 266 -24.84 24.79 -13.03
C LYS A 266 -25.75 25.96 -12.66
N ALA A 267 -26.64 26.37 -13.56
CA ALA A 267 -27.55 27.49 -13.35
C ALA A 267 -28.35 27.34 -12.04
N GLY A 268 -28.31 28.37 -11.18
CA GLY A 268 -28.99 28.38 -9.88
C GLY A 268 -28.29 27.58 -8.77
N PHE A 269 -27.10 27.03 -9.01
CA PHE A 269 -26.30 26.31 -8.03
C PHE A 269 -24.86 26.85 -7.99
N LEU A 270 -24.24 26.80 -6.82
CA LEU A 270 -22.80 26.97 -6.67
C LEU A 270 -22.15 25.65 -6.30
N TRP A 271 -20.88 25.50 -6.64
CA TRP A 271 -20.08 24.37 -6.18
C TRP A 271 -19.51 24.68 -4.79
N VAL A 272 -19.81 23.83 -3.81
CA VAL A 272 -19.15 23.83 -2.50
C VAL A 272 -17.97 22.87 -2.59
N GLN A 273 -16.76 23.39 -2.34
CA GLN A 273 -15.53 22.62 -2.42
C GLN A 273 -15.57 21.39 -1.52
N GLY A 274 -14.97 20.28 -1.98
CA GLY A 274 -14.72 19.13 -1.13
C GLY A 274 -13.87 19.47 0.10
N ARG A 275 -13.92 18.60 1.11
CA ARG A 275 -13.24 18.80 2.39
C ARG A 275 -12.54 17.54 2.86
N TRP A 276 -11.45 17.70 3.58
CA TRP A 276 -10.86 16.61 4.35
C TRP A 276 -11.69 16.35 5.60
N ASP A 277 -12.18 15.12 5.77
CA ASP A 277 -12.78 14.61 7.00
C ASP A 277 -11.70 13.96 7.87
N TRP A 278 -11.79 14.09 9.19
CA TRP A 278 -10.96 13.33 10.12
C TRP A 278 -11.66 12.01 10.51
N LYS A 279 -11.15 10.87 10.05
CA LYS A 279 -11.71 9.54 10.32
C LYS A 279 -10.60 8.55 10.66
N ASN A 280 -10.79 7.78 11.72
CA ASN A 280 -9.88 6.71 12.14
C ASN A 280 -8.40 7.17 12.25
N GLY A 281 -8.19 8.38 12.76
CA GLY A 281 -6.86 8.94 12.96
C GLY A 281 -6.15 9.45 11.70
N GLN A 282 -6.88 9.64 10.59
CA GLN A 282 -6.32 10.13 9.33
C GLN A 282 -7.30 11.06 8.59
N TYR A 283 -6.75 11.91 7.72
CA TYR A 283 -7.53 12.75 6.81
C TYR A 283 -8.03 11.95 5.61
N GLN A 284 -9.33 12.00 5.34
CA GLN A 284 -9.97 11.35 4.19
C GLN A 284 -10.75 12.38 3.36
N TRP A 285 -10.52 12.44 2.06
CA TRP A 285 -11.18 13.41 1.18
C TRP A 285 -12.66 13.07 1.03
N SER A 286 -13.52 14.05 1.29
CA SER A 286 -14.94 14.01 0.99
C SER A 286 -15.21 14.94 -0.20
N PRO A 287 -15.67 14.40 -1.34
CA PRO A 287 -15.92 15.20 -2.54
C PRO A 287 -16.87 16.37 -2.30
N GLY A 288 -16.70 17.44 -3.07
CA GLY A 288 -17.58 18.60 -3.07
C GLY A 288 -18.98 18.28 -3.59
N ARG A 289 -19.87 19.27 -3.52
CA ARG A 289 -21.27 19.13 -3.96
C ARG A 289 -21.83 20.42 -4.52
N TYR A 290 -22.93 20.31 -5.26
CA TYR A 290 -23.74 21.47 -5.65
C TYR A 290 -24.67 21.87 -4.50
N GLU A 291 -24.66 23.16 -4.18
CA GLU A 291 -25.55 23.80 -3.23
C GLU A 291 -26.38 24.86 -3.97
N ARG A 292 -27.65 25.06 -3.60
CA ARG A 292 -28.50 26.07 -4.27
C ARG A 292 -27.94 27.46 -4.03
N ALA A 293 -27.68 28.20 -5.11
CA ALA A 293 -27.21 29.57 -5.03
C ALA A 293 -28.30 30.47 -4.43
N ARG A 294 -27.91 31.36 -3.50
CA ARG A 294 -28.80 32.37 -2.91
C ARG A 294 -28.46 33.73 -3.53
N THR A 295 -29.49 34.47 -3.93
CA THR A 295 -29.33 35.74 -4.65
C THR A 295 -28.71 36.86 -3.81
N THR A 296 -28.88 36.84 -2.48
CA THR A 296 -28.42 37.91 -1.57
C THR A 296 -27.30 37.47 -0.62
N GLN A 297 -26.87 36.21 -0.71
CA GLN A 297 -25.88 35.63 0.19
C GLN A 297 -24.78 34.96 -0.62
N ARG A 298 -23.55 35.02 -0.11
CA ARG A 298 -22.44 34.24 -0.64
C ARG A 298 -22.19 33.04 0.26
N TRP A 299 -21.79 31.93 -0.36
CA TRP A 299 -21.22 30.83 0.40
C TRP A 299 -19.80 31.19 0.84
N ILE A 300 -19.52 31.01 2.12
CA ILE A 300 -18.18 31.09 2.69
C ILE A 300 -17.76 29.66 2.93
N ASP A 301 -16.74 29.21 2.21
CA ASP A 301 -16.26 27.84 2.35
C ASP A 301 -15.83 27.53 3.77
N GLY A 302 -16.13 26.31 4.19
CA GLY A 302 -15.64 25.79 5.45
C GLY A 302 -14.12 25.70 5.40
N ARG A 303 -13.50 25.78 6.57
CA ARG A 303 -12.04 25.72 6.69
C ARG A 303 -11.65 24.98 7.95
N TRP A 304 -10.50 24.32 7.90
CA TRP A 304 -9.84 23.86 9.09
C TRP A 304 -9.15 25.03 9.79
N GLU A 305 -9.38 25.18 11.09
CA GLU A 305 -8.77 26.22 11.90
C GLU A 305 -8.05 25.58 13.09
N MET A 306 -6.83 26.03 13.37
CA MET A 306 -6.04 25.52 14.50
C MET A 306 -6.55 26.18 15.78
N LYS A 307 -7.14 25.38 16.68
CA LYS A 307 -7.60 25.79 18.01
C LYS A 307 -6.76 25.12 19.09
N GLY A 308 -5.84 25.87 19.69
CA GLY A 308 -4.87 25.34 20.65
C GLY A 308 -3.94 24.34 19.96
N ASN A 309 -3.95 23.07 20.38
CA ASN A 309 -3.16 21.98 19.79
C ASN A 309 -3.98 21.02 18.91
N ARG A 310 -5.14 21.45 18.41
CA ARG A 310 -5.96 20.62 17.50
C ARG A 310 -6.47 21.44 16.33
N TRP A 311 -6.69 20.75 15.22
CA TRP A 311 -7.40 21.29 14.08
C TRP A 311 -8.90 21.00 14.23
N GLU A 312 -9.73 22.01 14.00
CA GLU A 312 -11.19 21.92 14.06
C GLU A 312 -11.78 22.41 12.73
N TRP A 313 -12.71 21.63 12.17
CA TRP A 313 -13.41 22.04 10.97
C TRP A 313 -14.49 23.07 11.32
N ILE A 314 -14.34 24.27 10.77
CA ILE A 314 -15.36 25.32 10.82
C ILE A 314 -16.25 25.11 9.61
N GLU A 315 -17.53 24.81 9.85
CA GLU A 315 -18.48 24.56 8.77
C GLU A 315 -18.64 25.78 7.87
N GLY A 316 -18.76 25.49 6.57
CA GLY A 316 -19.11 26.51 5.59
C GLY A 316 -20.49 27.08 5.88
N SER A 317 -20.68 28.34 5.56
CA SER A 317 -21.92 29.04 5.90
C SER A 317 -22.32 30.08 4.86
N TRP A 318 -23.61 30.39 4.84
CA TRP A 318 -24.13 31.50 4.05
C TRP A 318 -23.86 32.81 4.78
N GLY A 319 -23.02 33.65 4.19
CA GLY A 319 -22.74 34.99 4.67
C GLY A 319 -23.41 36.06 3.81
N ALA A 320 -23.64 37.23 4.38
CA ALA A 320 -23.98 38.40 3.58
C ALA A 320 -22.77 38.80 2.70
N TYR A 321 -23.06 39.43 1.56
CA TYR A 321 -22.02 40.13 0.82
C TYR A 321 -21.46 41.28 1.67
N PRO A 322 -20.15 41.61 1.52
CA PRO A 322 -19.58 42.76 2.20
C PRO A 322 -20.39 44.01 1.82
N LYS A 323 -20.80 44.80 2.82
CA LYS A 323 -21.52 46.05 2.55
C LYS A 323 -20.64 47.06 1.80
N PHE A 324 -19.34 47.00 2.03
CA PHE A 324 -18.34 47.85 1.40
C PHE A 324 -17.16 47.01 0.88
N PRO A 325 -16.53 47.43 -0.22
CA PRO A 325 -15.30 46.80 -0.71
C PRO A 325 -14.12 47.10 0.21
N THR A 326 -13.24 46.13 0.40
CA THR A 326 -11.94 46.31 1.09
C THR A 326 -10.79 46.57 0.12
N THR A 327 -11.02 46.34 -1.17
CA THR A 327 -10.09 46.63 -2.27
C THR A 327 -10.52 47.91 -2.99
N PRO A 328 -9.59 48.72 -3.54
CA PRO A 328 -9.96 49.90 -4.31
C PRO A 328 -10.76 49.55 -5.58
N PRO A 329 -11.57 50.48 -6.11
CA PRO A 329 -12.27 50.27 -7.37
C PRO A 329 -11.27 50.13 -8.54
N PRO A 330 -11.61 49.35 -9.57
CA PRO A 330 -10.88 49.36 -10.83
C PRO A 330 -10.85 50.77 -11.45
N ALA A 331 -9.86 51.03 -12.31
CA ALA A 331 -9.81 52.27 -13.06
C ALA A 331 -11.06 52.44 -13.93
N ASN A 332 -11.60 53.65 -13.98
CA ASN A 332 -12.75 53.97 -14.81
C ASN A 332 -12.43 53.74 -16.29
N ILE A 333 -13.42 53.27 -17.04
CA ILE A 333 -13.30 53.07 -18.50
C ILE A 333 -13.27 54.44 -19.18
N ASP A 334 -12.39 54.62 -20.16
CA ASP A 334 -12.32 55.85 -20.95
C ASP A 334 -13.55 55.97 -21.87
N GLU A 335 -14.35 57.00 -21.63
CA GLU A 335 -15.58 57.30 -22.36
C GLU A 335 -15.50 58.61 -23.16
N THR A 336 -14.29 59.15 -23.40
CA THR A 336 -14.09 60.47 -24.02
C THR A 336 -14.78 60.59 -25.38
N SER A 337 -14.68 59.56 -26.23
CA SER A 337 -15.33 59.54 -27.54
C SER A 337 -16.87 59.59 -27.44
N THR A 338 -17.44 58.84 -26.49
CA THR A 338 -18.90 58.81 -26.24
C THR A 338 -19.39 60.14 -25.69
N ARG A 339 -18.63 60.72 -24.75
CA ARG A 339 -18.88 62.05 -24.19
C ARG A 339 -18.94 63.11 -25.27
N ASP A 340 -17.92 63.22 -26.10
CA ASP A 340 -17.82 64.28 -27.13
C ASP A 340 -18.91 64.13 -28.19
N ARG A 341 -19.25 62.89 -28.57
CA ARG A 341 -20.37 62.60 -29.47
C ARG A 341 -21.72 63.02 -28.88
N MET A 342 -21.95 62.78 -27.58
CA MET A 342 -23.22 63.13 -26.93
C MET A 342 -23.35 64.63 -26.67
N LEU A 343 -22.28 65.31 -26.28
CA LEU A 343 -22.26 66.75 -26.04
C LEU A 343 -22.39 67.56 -27.35
N SER A 344 -21.84 67.06 -28.45
CA SER A 344 -22.01 67.68 -29.79
C SER A 344 -23.42 67.48 -30.36
N ALA A 345 -24.06 66.34 -30.07
CA ALA A 345 -25.38 66.03 -30.59
C ALA A 345 -26.54 66.74 -29.85
N LYS A 346 -26.34 67.18 -28.60
CA LYS A 346 -27.39 67.79 -27.76
C LYS A 346 -26.88 69.04 -27.04
N PRO A 347 -27.14 70.25 -27.57
CA PRO A 347 -26.79 71.49 -26.88
C PRO A 347 -27.53 71.59 -25.54
N GLY A 348 -26.81 71.90 -24.46
CA GLY A 348 -27.40 72.15 -23.13
C GLY A 348 -27.46 70.95 -22.18
N VAL A 349 -26.96 69.77 -22.58
CA VAL A 349 -26.72 68.65 -21.65
C VAL A 349 -25.29 68.69 -21.11
N VAL A 350 -25.09 68.12 -19.93
CA VAL A 350 -23.77 67.89 -19.32
C VAL A 350 -23.50 66.39 -19.23
N TRP A 351 -22.23 66.02 -19.27
CA TRP A 351 -21.79 64.64 -19.14
C TRP A 351 -21.54 64.27 -17.67
N ILE A 352 -22.09 63.15 -17.22
CA ILE A 352 -21.68 62.48 -15.98
C ILE A 352 -20.84 61.27 -16.38
N ALA A 353 -19.59 61.21 -15.90
CA ALA A 353 -18.69 60.09 -16.16
C ALA A 353 -19.23 58.77 -15.60
N GLY A 354 -18.95 57.67 -16.31
CA GLY A 354 -19.22 56.32 -15.83
C GLY A 354 -18.53 56.03 -14.51
N ARG A 355 -19.10 55.10 -13.73
CA ARG A 355 -18.63 54.78 -12.38
C ARG A 355 -18.77 53.32 -12.04
N HIS A 356 -17.88 52.86 -11.18
CA HIS A 356 -18.04 51.60 -10.48
C HIS A 356 -18.97 51.77 -9.28
N THR A 357 -19.98 50.90 -9.18
CA THR A 357 -20.80 50.71 -7.97
C THR A 357 -20.42 49.39 -7.31
N TRP A 358 -20.72 49.24 -6.01
CA TRP A 358 -20.47 48.00 -5.29
C TRP A 358 -21.79 47.26 -5.09
N GLU A 359 -21.94 46.13 -5.77
CA GLU A 359 -23.16 45.34 -5.77
C GLU A 359 -22.78 43.87 -5.55
N ASN A 360 -23.45 43.19 -4.60
CA ASN A 360 -23.25 41.77 -4.32
C ASN A 360 -21.78 41.35 -4.20
N GLY A 361 -20.96 42.18 -3.53
CA GLY A 361 -19.55 41.87 -3.29
C GLY A 361 -18.61 42.07 -4.47
N GLN A 362 -19.05 42.75 -5.54
CA GLN A 362 -18.23 43.04 -6.71
C GLN A 362 -18.43 44.48 -7.21
N TYR A 363 -17.43 44.98 -7.94
CA TYR A 363 -17.54 46.25 -8.64
C TYR A 363 -18.28 46.07 -9.97
N VAL A 364 -19.39 46.79 -10.13
CA VAL A 364 -20.20 46.81 -11.35
C VAL A 364 -20.03 48.17 -12.03
N TRP A 365 -19.58 48.15 -13.29
CA TRP A 365 -19.44 49.36 -14.11
C TRP A 365 -20.79 49.82 -14.63
N HIS A 366 -21.13 51.07 -14.36
CA HIS A 366 -22.26 51.77 -14.96
C HIS A 366 -21.71 52.85 -15.90
N PRO A 367 -22.03 52.81 -17.20
CA PRO A 367 -21.50 53.75 -18.18
C PRO A 367 -22.00 55.18 -17.94
N GLY A 368 -21.19 56.14 -18.37
CA GLY A 368 -21.51 57.55 -18.27
C GLY A 368 -22.72 57.93 -19.12
N THR A 369 -23.35 59.05 -18.76
CA THR A 369 -24.58 59.48 -19.43
C THR A 369 -24.70 60.99 -19.53
N ALA A 370 -25.31 61.46 -20.61
CA ALA A 370 -25.55 62.87 -20.87
C ALA A 370 -26.94 63.27 -20.35
N ILE A 371 -26.99 64.25 -19.46
CA ILE A 371 -28.23 64.69 -18.82
C ILE A 371 -28.40 66.20 -18.90
N THR A 372 -29.65 66.66 -18.89
CA THR A 372 -29.94 68.09 -18.71
C THR A 372 -29.76 68.46 -17.24
N PRO A 373 -28.95 69.49 -16.90
CA PRO A 373 -28.81 69.95 -15.52
C PRO A 373 -30.16 70.29 -14.89
N PRO A 374 -30.38 69.95 -13.61
CA PRO A 374 -31.62 70.25 -12.91
C PRO A 374 -31.85 71.76 -12.73
N ARG A 375 -30.78 72.57 -12.69
CA ARG A 375 -30.86 74.04 -12.74
C ARG A 375 -29.80 74.61 -13.69
N ARG A 376 -30.12 75.77 -14.27
CA ARG A 376 -29.23 76.48 -15.20
C ARG A 376 -28.00 77.02 -14.46
N GLY A 377 -26.80 76.71 -14.96
CA GLY A 377 -25.53 77.12 -14.35
C GLY A 377 -25.07 76.23 -13.19
N GLU A 378 -25.51 74.97 -13.12
CA GLU A 378 -24.97 73.97 -12.19
C GLU A 378 -24.11 72.95 -12.95
N ARG A 379 -22.95 72.60 -12.38
CA ARG A 379 -22.08 71.53 -12.90
C ARG A 379 -22.09 70.31 -11.98
N PRO A 380 -21.98 69.09 -12.53
CA PRO A 380 -21.90 67.89 -11.72
C PRO A 380 -20.55 67.79 -11.01
N VAL A 381 -20.56 67.37 -9.76
CA VAL A 381 -19.38 66.96 -9.00
C VAL A 381 -19.26 65.45 -9.09
N GLU A 382 -18.12 64.99 -9.59
CA GLU A 382 -17.82 63.57 -9.70
C GLU A 382 -17.65 62.97 -8.31
N GLY A 383 -18.47 61.95 -8.02
CA GLY A 383 -18.36 61.17 -6.81
C GLY A 383 -17.14 60.26 -6.87
N ARG A 384 -16.52 60.02 -5.72
CA ARG A 384 -15.27 59.27 -5.62
C ARG A 384 -15.36 58.21 -4.54
N TRP A 385 -14.67 57.09 -4.76
CA TRP A 385 -14.41 56.12 -3.71
C TRP A 385 -13.31 56.63 -2.79
N VAL A 386 -13.59 56.70 -1.49
CA VAL A 386 -12.66 57.15 -0.46
C VAL A 386 -12.43 56.01 0.51
N ARG A 387 -11.16 55.80 0.91
CA ARG A 387 -10.82 54.82 1.93
C ARG A 387 -11.24 55.33 3.32
N VAL A 388 -12.06 54.55 4.02
CA VAL A 388 -12.53 54.80 5.38
C VAL A 388 -12.11 53.61 6.23
N GLY A 389 -11.03 53.73 7.01
CA GLY A 389 -10.48 52.62 7.76
C GLY A 389 -9.94 51.49 6.85
N ASP A 390 -10.56 50.31 6.94
CA ASP A 390 -10.21 49.10 6.19
C ASP A 390 -11.10 48.86 4.94
N HIS A 391 -12.10 49.72 4.69
CA HIS A 391 -12.97 49.63 3.52
C HIS A 391 -13.01 50.92 2.71
N PHE A 392 -13.64 50.87 1.53
CA PHE A 392 -13.87 52.01 0.65
C PHE A 392 -15.35 52.36 0.64
N GLU A 393 -15.66 53.65 0.77
CA GLU A 393 -17.02 54.18 0.66
C GLU A 393 -17.13 55.15 -0.52
N PHE A 394 -18.24 55.09 -1.24
CA PHE A 394 -18.51 56.03 -2.32
C PHE A 394 -19.07 57.33 -1.74
N GLN A 395 -18.32 58.42 -1.85
CA GLN A 395 -18.81 59.76 -1.51
C GLN A 395 -19.57 60.34 -2.71
N GLY A 396 -20.82 60.72 -2.45
CA GLY A 396 -21.85 60.97 -3.46
C GLY A 396 -21.55 62.03 -4.51
N GLN A 397 -22.32 61.96 -5.60
CA GLN A 397 -22.37 62.97 -6.66
C GLN A 397 -23.29 64.12 -6.25
N GLY A 398 -22.93 65.35 -6.63
CA GLY A 398 -23.70 66.55 -6.31
C GLY A 398 -23.69 67.55 -7.45
N TRP A 399 -24.46 68.63 -7.29
CA TRP A 399 -24.46 69.76 -8.22
C TRP A 399 -23.94 70.99 -7.51
N VAL A 400 -23.03 71.71 -8.16
CA VAL A 400 -22.49 72.97 -7.63
C VAL A 400 -22.87 74.09 -8.59
N LYS A 401 -23.38 75.20 -8.06
CA LYS A 401 -23.67 76.41 -8.82
C LYS A 401 -22.37 77.06 -9.29
N ASP A 402 -22.34 77.47 -10.55
CA ASP A 402 -21.26 78.26 -11.13
C ASP A 402 -21.34 79.71 -10.64
N THR A 403 -20.78 79.96 -9.46
CA THR A 403 -20.48 81.32 -8.95
C THR A 403 -19.05 81.33 -8.41
N ALA A 404 -18.12 82.07 -9.03
CA ALA A 404 -16.70 82.19 -8.65
C ALA A 404 -16.53 82.99 -7.33
N PRO A 405 -15.52 82.70 -6.45
CA PRO A 405 -14.07 82.99 -6.61
C PRO A 405 -13.13 81.82 -6.17
N PRO A 406 -11.78 81.90 -6.32
CA PRO A 406 -10.87 80.84 -5.88
C PRO A 406 -10.89 80.67 -4.34
N PRO A 407 -10.68 79.44 -3.82
CA PRO A 407 -10.58 79.23 -2.38
C PRO A 407 -9.32 79.92 -1.82
N PRO A 408 -9.35 80.45 -0.59
CA PRO A 408 -8.14 80.89 0.08
C PRO A 408 -7.17 79.71 0.23
N PRO A 409 -5.83 79.96 0.25
CA PRO A 409 -4.86 78.89 0.45
C PRO A 409 -5.13 78.19 1.80
N PRO A 410 -5.03 76.86 1.88
CA PRO A 410 -5.18 76.16 3.14
C PRO A 410 -4.10 76.66 4.11
N THR A 411 -4.52 77.07 5.29
CA THR A 411 -3.64 77.20 6.46
C THR A 411 -3.09 75.80 6.75
N ASN A 412 -1.87 75.55 6.27
CA ASN A 412 -1.08 74.38 6.61
C ASN A 412 -0.72 74.44 8.10
N ASN A 413 -1.60 73.99 8.97
CA ASN A 413 -1.14 73.20 10.09
C ASN A 413 -1.15 71.74 9.61
N PRO A 414 0.03 71.15 9.31
CA PRO A 414 0.06 69.73 9.03
C PRO A 414 -0.51 69.00 10.26
N PRO A 415 -1.33 67.95 10.10
CA PRO A 415 -1.61 67.04 11.20
C PRO A 415 -0.25 66.57 11.76
N PRO A 416 -0.13 66.34 13.10
CA PRO A 416 1.11 65.80 13.65
C PRO A 416 1.48 64.58 12.82
N PRO A 417 2.74 64.45 12.38
CA PRO A 417 3.10 63.42 11.43
C PRO A 417 2.82 62.06 12.09
N SER A 418 1.78 61.39 11.61
CA SER A 418 1.41 60.05 12.06
C SER A 418 2.31 59.07 11.33
N GLY A 419 3.32 58.58 12.05
CA GLY A 419 4.33 57.67 11.53
C GLY A 419 5.02 56.91 12.66
N PRO A 420 5.80 55.88 12.33
CA PRO A 420 6.56 55.13 13.33
C PRO A 420 7.57 56.02 14.06
N ILE A 421 7.64 55.89 15.37
CA ILE A 421 8.68 56.54 16.20
C ILE A 421 10.00 55.76 16.20
N ASN A 422 9.95 54.47 15.87
CA ASN A 422 11.11 53.60 15.75
C ASN A 422 11.62 53.62 14.31
N ALA A 423 12.93 53.50 14.11
CA ALA A 423 13.51 53.43 12.78
C ALA A 423 13.07 52.17 12.01
N PRO A 424 12.97 52.22 10.66
CA PRO A 424 12.68 51.05 9.84
C PRO A 424 13.78 49.99 10.02
N PRO A 425 13.43 48.69 10.02
CA PRO A 425 14.41 47.62 9.94
C PRO A 425 15.32 47.78 8.72
N ALA A 426 16.54 47.25 8.81
CA ALA A 426 17.44 47.22 7.67
C ALA A 426 16.79 46.40 6.54
N PRO A 427 16.75 46.94 5.31
CA PRO A 427 16.16 46.23 4.18
C PRO A 427 16.93 44.92 3.93
N PRO A 428 16.25 43.80 3.64
CA PRO A 428 16.91 42.59 3.20
C PRO A 428 17.70 42.85 1.92
N ASN A 429 18.81 42.13 1.74
CA ASN A 429 19.63 42.26 0.55
C ASN A 429 18.91 41.59 -0.64
N GLU A 430 18.03 42.34 -1.29
CA GLU A 430 17.19 41.87 -2.39
C GLU A 430 17.87 42.13 -3.74
N ALA A 431 18.28 41.04 -4.42
CA ALA A 431 18.75 41.10 -5.80
C ALA A 431 17.55 41.16 -6.76
N PRO A 432 17.68 41.84 -7.92
CA PRO A 432 16.63 41.86 -8.94
C PRO A 432 16.21 40.43 -9.32
N GLN A 433 14.91 40.14 -9.28
CA GLN A 433 14.42 38.85 -9.74
C GLN A 433 14.37 38.84 -11.27
N GLY A 434 15.31 38.09 -11.88
CA GLY A 434 15.42 37.87 -13.33
C GLY A 434 16.51 38.71 -14.03
N PRO A 435 16.85 38.37 -15.29
CA PRO A 435 17.88 39.08 -16.06
C PRO A 435 17.43 40.52 -16.39
N PRO A 436 18.39 41.48 -16.48
CA PRO A 436 18.06 42.87 -16.78
C PRO A 436 17.35 43.00 -18.14
N ARG A 437 16.21 43.68 -18.15
CA ARG A 437 15.38 43.91 -19.33
C ARG A 437 15.72 45.26 -19.96
N ALA A 438 16.01 45.29 -21.26
CA ALA A 438 16.27 46.53 -21.99
C ALA A 438 15.06 47.48 -21.91
N GLY A 439 15.31 48.73 -21.48
CA GLY A 439 14.25 49.74 -21.31
C GLY A 439 13.46 49.65 -20.00
N PHE A 440 13.92 48.87 -19.02
CA PHE A 440 13.37 48.80 -17.67
C PHE A 440 14.47 49.02 -16.63
N ILE A 441 14.10 49.62 -15.50
CA ILE A 441 14.97 49.80 -14.34
C ILE A 441 14.42 48.99 -13.17
N TRP A 442 15.31 48.53 -12.29
CA TRP A 442 14.91 47.89 -11.05
C TRP A 442 14.66 48.94 -9.98
N VAL A 443 13.42 49.03 -9.50
CA VAL A 443 13.04 49.85 -8.35
C VAL A 443 13.19 48.99 -7.09
N LYS A 444 14.05 49.40 -6.16
CA LYS A 444 14.33 48.63 -4.96
C LYS A 444 13.10 48.49 -4.06
N GLY A 445 13.01 47.36 -3.37
CA GLY A 445 12.03 47.15 -2.32
C GLY A 445 12.24 48.12 -1.15
N HIS A 446 11.19 48.35 -0.39
CA HIS A 446 11.22 49.22 0.79
C HIS A 446 10.30 48.70 1.89
N HIS A 447 10.59 49.08 3.13
CA HIS A 447 9.65 48.89 4.23
C HIS A 447 8.53 49.93 4.16
N GLU A 448 7.29 49.50 4.28
CA GLU A 448 6.11 50.37 4.38
C GLU A 448 5.52 50.25 5.80
N TRP A 449 5.07 51.38 6.36
CA TRP A 449 4.44 51.38 7.68
C TRP A 449 2.94 51.11 7.58
N ARG A 450 2.49 49.96 8.10
CA ARG A 450 1.08 49.56 8.10
C ARG A 450 0.72 48.90 9.43
N ALA A 451 -0.48 49.17 9.95
CA ALA A 451 -1.01 48.52 11.16
C ALA A 451 -0.02 48.51 12.36
N ASN A 452 0.68 49.64 12.58
CA ASN A 452 1.65 49.83 13.65
C ASN A 452 2.90 48.92 13.59
N ARG A 453 3.28 48.43 12.39
CA ARG A 453 4.53 47.69 12.14
C ARG A 453 5.10 47.99 10.74
N TYR A 454 6.36 47.64 10.53
CA TYR A 454 7.00 47.68 9.22
C TYR A 454 6.76 46.38 8.45
N ASP A 455 6.13 46.48 7.29
CA ASP A 455 5.96 45.37 6.35
C ASP A 455 6.92 45.58 5.15
N TRP A 456 7.60 44.54 4.68
CA TRP A 456 8.50 44.63 3.52
C TRP A 456 7.72 44.55 2.22
N VAL A 457 7.96 45.50 1.31
CA VAL A 457 7.45 45.50 -0.06
C VAL A 457 8.63 45.21 -1.00
N SER A 458 8.59 44.07 -1.69
CA SER A 458 9.62 43.67 -2.65
C SER A 458 9.75 44.65 -3.82
N GLY A 459 10.98 44.77 -4.33
CA GLY A 459 11.29 45.56 -5.52
C GLY A 459 10.63 45.01 -6.79
N HIS A 460 10.57 45.84 -7.82
CA HIS A 460 9.98 45.47 -9.11
C HIS A 460 10.66 46.17 -10.28
N TRP A 461 10.45 45.64 -11.49
CA TRP A 461 10.90 46.27 -12.73
C TRP A 461 9.90 47.34 -13.18
N GLU A 462 10.35 48.58 -13.31
CA GLU A 462 9.55 49.69 -13.85
C GLU A 462 10.10 50.12 -15.22
N ARG A 463 9.20 50.52 -16.14
CA ARG A 463 9.58 50.93 -17.49
C ARG A 463 10.35 52.25 -17.44
N GLN A 464 11.52 52.29 -18.08
CA GLN A 464 12.36 53.49 -18.12
C GLN A 464 11.66 54.61 -18.87
N LYS A 465 11.58 55.81 -18.27
CA LYS A 465 11.08 57.02 -18.94
C LYS A 465 12.20 57.70 -19.70
N ALA A 466 11.92 58.12 -20.93
CA ALA A 466 12.90 58.81 -21.77
C ALA A 466 13.34 60.13 -21.09
N ASN A 467 14.65 60.34 -21.02
CA ASN A 467 15.30 61.53 -20.43
C ASN A 467 15.01 61.77 -18.93
N GLN A 468 14.60 60.74 -18.18
CA GLN A 468 14.43 60.83 -16.72
C GLN A 468 15.22 59.71 -16.02
N THR A 469 15.78 60.03 -14.86
CA THR A 469 16.46 59.05 -14.00
C THR A 469 15.62 58.79 -12.77
N TRP A 470 15.43 57.53 -12.42
CA TRP A 470 14.75 57.16 -11.19
C TRP A 470 15.64 57.39 -9.98
N LYS A 471 15.08 58.04 -8.95
CA LYS A 471 15.68 58.15 -7.63
C LYS A 471 14.89 57.27 -6.67
N ASP A 472 15.57 56.30 -6.05
CA ASP A 472 14.96 55.42 -5.05
C ASP A 472 14.34 56.21 -3.90
N GLY A 473 13.22 55.71 -3.39
CA GLY A 473 12.60 56.23 -2.17
C GLY A 473 13.44 55.93 -0.94
N TYR A 474 13.27 56.71 0.12
CA TYR A 474 14.05 56.58 1.35
C TYR A 474 13.24 57.01 2.56
N TRP A 475 13.54 56.43 3.73
CA TRP A 475 13.00 56.89 5.00
C TRP A 475 13.83 58.05 5.54
N GLU A 476 13.16 59.14 5.90
CA GLU A 476 13.75 60.32 6.53
C GLU A 476 13.12 60.53 7.91
N GLN A 477 13.94 60.85 8.91
CA GLN A 477 13.44 61.20 10.24
C GLN A 477 13.01 62.67 10.28
N ARG A 478 11.74 62.93 10.61
CA ARG A 478 11.16 64.28 10.74
C ARG A 478 10.56 64.47 12.13
N GLY A 479 11.31 65.12 13.01
CA GLY A 479 10.94 65.23 14.42
C GLY A 479 11.02 63.87 15.12
N THR A 480 9.94 63.46 15.80
CA THR A 480 9.88 62.19 16.54
C THR A 480 9.42 60.99 15.70
N VAL A 481 9.17 61.18 14.40
CA VAL A 481 8.66 60.11 13.53
C VAL A 481 9.49 59.95 12.26
N TRP A 482 9.46 58.74 11.72
CA TRP A 482 10.02 58.40 10.43
C TRP A 482 8.97 58.57 9.33
N VAL A 483 9.34 59.19 8.22
CA VAL A 483 8.47 59.42 7.06
C VAL A 483 9.15 58.83 5.82
N TYR A 484 8.42 58.00 5.07
CA TYR A 484 8.91 57.49 3.80
C TYR A 484 8.72 58.55 2.72
N VAL A 485 9.81 58.89 2.03
CA VAL A 485 9.79 59.73 0.84
C VAL A 485 9.78 58.80 -0.36
N ASP A 486 8.68 58.82 -1.12
CA ASP A 486 8.53 57.98 -2.30
C ASP A 486 9.63 58.23 -3.33
N GLY A 487 10.01 57.16 -4.03
CA GLY A 487 10.89 57.25 -5.18
C GLY A 487 10.22 58.02 -6.31
N ALA A 488 11.02 58.74 -7.09
CA ALA A 488 10.49 59.58 -8.15
C ALA A 488 11.43 59.63 -9.35
N TRP A 489 10.82 59.79 -10.52
CA TRP A 489 11.52 60.13 -11.75
C TRP A 489 11.97 61.60 -11.70
N ARG A 490 13.25 61.86 -12.00
CA ARG A 490 13.85 63.20 -12.07
C ARG A 490 14.45 63.50 -13.43
#